data_AF-A0A3R5SNG8-F1
#
_entry.id   AF-A0A3R5SNG8-F1
#
_cell.length_a   1.000
_cell.length_b   1.000
_cell.length_c   1.000
_cell.angle_alpha   90.00
_cell.angle_beta   90.00
_cell.angle_gamma   90.00
#
_symmetry.space_group_name_H-M   'P 1'
#
loop_
_entity.id
_entity.type
_entity.pdbx_description
1 polymer ?
#
loop_
_entity_poly.entity_id
_entity_poly.type
_entity_poly.pdbx_seq_one_letter_code
_entity_poly.pdbx_strand_id
1 'polypeptide(L)'
;MITIGEIDSLDYIPDYVKTISTACDMLMTNESFETFLRYVLHVGLFMNKGKVAGKAVGFDICSMQKLSETKSIDDTVTLLEFLVHEIRKSDSSCLSFVCDFHDTLLHTQRCLLQPATDEFNAIKKKLTELQVQIDADTCQIKDQCFEFIQNGKCQIEIISEKLETQQRKSQEVADHFSIENINVDELFKCCREMCENIDKIQKKVANTNNNFKRGGFRATMPCLRRKSTPTNIGQTAKDNRLQEILAKQKRRCDSIS
;
A
#
# COMPACT_ATOMS: atom_id res chain seq x y z
N MET A 1 -7.16 32.11 22.71
CA MET A 1 -6.41 31.48 23.81
C MET A 1 -6.54 30.00 23.62
N ILE A 2 -5.42 29.26 23.50
CA ILE A 2 -5.47 27.81 23.33
C ILE A 2 -6.15 27.21 24.58
N THR A 3 -7.03 26.24 24.40
CA THR A 3 -7.71 25.58 25.52
C THR A 3 -7.14 24.19 25.77
N ILE A 4 -7.31 23.66 26.99
CA ILE A 4 -6.97 22.27 27.34
C ILE A 4 -7.63 21.30 26.35
N GLY A 5 -8.89 21.56 25.96
CA GLY A 5 -9.61 20.73 25.00
C GLY A 5 -9.05 20.75 23.56
N GLU A 6 -8.28 21.77 23.16
CA GLU A 6 -7.57 21.77 21.87
C GLU A 6 -6.27 20.96 21.90
N ILE A 7 -5.71 20.67 23.08
CA ILE A 7 -4.51 19.83 23.22
C ILE A 7 -4.94 18.36 23.33
N ASP A 8 -5.94 18.09 24.17
CA ASP A 8 -6.53 16.76 24.34
C ASP A 8 -7.18 16.25 23.04
N SER A 9 -7.55 17.15 22.11
CA SER A 9 -8.04 16.75 20.79
C SER A 9 -7.00 15.97 19.98
N LEU A 10 -5.72 15.95 20.37
CA LEU A 10 -4.66 15.21 19.68
C LEU A 10 -4.48 13.76 20.18
N ASP A 11 -5.19 13.33 21.23
CA ASP A 11 -5.03 12.02 21.86
C ASP A 11 -5.25 10.82 20.90
N TYR A 12 -5.99 11.04 19.81
CA TYR A 12 -6.26 10.02 18.80
C TYR A 12 -5.06 9.77 17.86
N ILE A 13 -4.15 10.73 17.68
CA ILE A 13 -3.03 10.65 16.73
C ILE A 13 -2.12 9.45 17.02
N PRO A 14 -1.73 9.17 18.28
CA PRO A 14 -1.06 7.93 18.65
C PRO A 14 -1.61 6.64 18.06
N ASP A 15 -2.93 6.44 18.15
CA ASP A 15 -3.58 5.22 17.69
C ASP A 15 -3.69 5.18 16.16
N TYR A 16 -3.84 6.35 15.54
CA TYR A 16 -3.80 6.50 14.08
C TYR A 16 -2.43 6.12 13.54
N VAL A 17 -1.37 6.69 14.11
CA VAL A 17 0.02 6.35 13.76
C VAL A 17 0.27 4.86 13.91
N LYS A 18 -0.22 4.23 15.00
CA LYS A 18 -0.08 2.79 15.20
C LYS A 18 -0.79 1.97 14.13
N THR A 19 -1.99 2.38 13.72
CA THR A 19 -2.75 1.74 12.64
C THR A 19 -1.99 1.81 11.31
N ILE A 20 -1.50 2.99 10.96
CA ILE A 20 -0.74 3.25 9.74
C ILE A 20 0.59 2.47 9.76
N SER A 21 1.29 2.45 10.90
CA SER A 21 2.49 1.64 11.13
C SER A 21 2.25 0.15 10.89
N THR A 22 1.15 -0.38 11.43
CA THR A 22 0.77 -1.79 11.24
C THR A 22 0.52 -2.09 9.76
N ALA A 23 -0.16 -1.18 9.05
CA ALA A 23 -0.40 -1.30 7.62
C ALA A 23 0.91 -1.30 6.81
N CYS A 24 1.87 -0.43 7.15
CA CYS A 24 3.20 -0.41 6.53
C CYS A 24 3.92 -1.76 6.70
N ASP A 25 4.00 -2.27 7.93
CA ASP A 25 4.68 -3.53 8.23
C ASP A 25 4.04 -4.70 7.48
N MET A 26 2.71 -4.73 7.46
CA MET A 26 1.91 -5.74 6.77
C MET A 26 2.17 -5.77 5.27
N LEU A 27 2.26 -4.60 4.61
CA LEU A 27 2.59 -4.54 3.18
C LEU A 27 3.99 -5.09 2.89
N MET A 28 4.98 -4.81 3.73
CA MET A 28 6.37 -5.22 3.52
C MET A 28 6.66 -6.69 3.85
N THR A 29 5.87 -7.29 4.75
CA THR A 29 6.20 -8.60 5.34
C THR A 29 5.25 -9.73 4.93
N ASN A 30 4.11 -9.44 4.31
CA ASN A 30 3.16 -10.47 3.92
C ASN A 30 3.66 -11.29 2.70
N GLU A 31 4.03 -12.54 2.95
CA GLU A 31 4.59 -13.44 1.92
C GLU A 31 3.61 -13.73 0.76
N SER A 32 2.31 -13.81 1.04
CA SER A 32 1.31 -14.11 0.02
C SER A 32 1.11 -12.91 -0.92
N PHE A 33 1.17 -11.69 -0.38
CA PHE A 33 1.19 -10.45 -1.16
C PHE A 33 2.46 -10.35 -2.01
N GLU A 34 3.65 -10.61 -1.43
CA GLU A 34 4.91 -10.64 -2.19
C GLU A 34 4.86 -11.65 -3.35
N THR A 35 4.33 -12.85 -3.06
CA THR A 35 4.15 -13.90 -4.08
C THR A 35 3.19 -13.44 -5.19
N PHE A 36 2.11 -12.75 -4.84
CA PHE A 36 1.17 -12.19 -5.80
C PHE A 36 1.81 -11.10 -6.69
N LEU A 37 2.61 -10.19 -6.12
CA LEU A 37 3.35 -9.18 -6.87
C LEU A 37 4.30 -9.81 -7.88
N ARG A 38 4.96 -10.93 -7.52
CA ARG A 38 5.78 -11.70 -8.46
C ARG A 38 4.96 -12.24 -9.62
N TYR A 39 3.80 -12.84 -9.37
CA TYR A 39 2.91 -13.30 -10.44
C TYR A 39 2.53 -12.18 -11.41
N VAL A 40 2.19 -11.01 -10.88
CA VAL A 40 1.86 -9.83 -11.70
C VAL A 40 3.06 -9.40 -12.56
N LEU A 41 4.27 -9.31 -11.98
CA LEU A 41 5.48 -8.96 -12.73
C LEU A 41 5.74 -9.94 -13.87
N HIS A 42 5.63 -11.24 -13.60
CA HIS A 42 5.87 -12.28 -14.59
C HIS A 42 4.85 -12.28 -15.73
N VAL A 43 3.58 -12.03 -15.42
CA VAL A 43 2.54 -11.85 -16.45
C VAL A 43 2.81 -10.61 -17.29
N GLY A 44 3.18 -9.49 -16.67
CA GLY A 44 3.57 -8.27 -17.39
C GLY A 44 4.78 -8.48 -18.32
N LEU A 45 5.81 -9.18 -17.84
CA LEU A 45 6.98 -9.56 -18.64
C LEU A 45 6.60 -10.40 -19.86
N PHE A 46 5.73 -11.39 -19.66
CA PHE A 46 5.25 -12.25 -20.74
C PHE A 46 4.45 -11.47 -21.78
N MET A 47 3.49 -10.64 -21.34
CA MET A 47 2.64 -9.84 -22.22
C MET A 47 3.43 -8.77 -23.01
N ASN A 48 4.54 -8.29 -22.45
CA ASN A 48 5.40 -7.29 -23.07
C ASN A 48 6.65 -7.88 -23.74
N LYS A 49 6.73 -9.20 -23.93
CA LYS A 49 7.85 -9.86 -24.60
C LYS A 49 8.08 -9.25 -25.99
N GLY A 50 9.34 -8.95 -26.32
CA GLY A 50 9.70 -8.28 -27.58
C GLY A 50 9.58 -6.75 -27.55
N LYS A 51 9.01 -6.16 -26.49
CA LYS A 51 9.01 -4.72 -26.22
C LYS A 51 10.06 -4.38 -25.15
N VAL A 52 10.43 -3.10 -25.04
CA VAL A 52 11.34 -2.61 -23.97
C VAL A 52 10.81 -2.99 -22.57
N ALA A 53 9.49 -2.97 -22.39
CA ALA A 53 8.80 -3.37 -21.16
C ALA A 53 8.89 -4.87 -20.83
N GLY A 54 9.27 -5.73 -21.77
CA GLY A 54 9.47 -7.18 -21.56
C GLY A 54 10.76 -7.55 -20.82
N LYS A 55 11.51 -6.55 -20.32
CA LYS A 55 12.68 -6.70 -19.45
C LYS A 55 12.51 -5.93 -18.12
N ALA A 56 11.26 -5.66 -17.73
CA ALA A 56 10.95 -4.94 -16.49
C ALA A 56 11.44 -5.73 -15.26
N VAL A 57 11.96 -5.00 -14.27
CA VAL A 57 12.39 -5.57 -12.98
C VAL A 57 11.42 -5.24 -11.85
N GLY A 58 10.32 -4.55 -12.17
CA GLY A 58 9.31 -4.08 -11.23
C GLY A 58 8.22 -3.27 -11.93
N PHE A 59 7.22 -2.87 -11.15
CA PHE A 59 6.12 -2.00 -11.55
C PHE A 59 5.68 -1.19 -10.32
N ASP A 60 5.00 -0.07 -10.52
CA ASP A 60 4.40 0.70 -9.42
C ASP A 60 3.18 -0.04 -8.89
N ILE A 61 3.10 -0.26 -7.57
CA ILE A 61 1.97 -0.97 -6.93
C ILE A 61 0.63 -0.38 -7.34
N CYS A 62 0.49 0.95 -7.40
CA CYS A 62 -0.78 1.56 -7.78
C CYS A 62 -1.17 1.26 -9.24
N SER A 63 -0.22 0.89 -10.10
CA SER A 63 -0.51 0.46 -11.48
C SER A 63 -1.25 -0.87 -11.58
N MET A 64 -1.37 -1.64 -10.48
CA MET A 64 -2.11 -2.91 -10.45
C MET A 64 -3.60 -2.75 -10.75
N GLN A 65 -4.18 -1.57 -10.54
CA GLN A 65 -5.55 -1.26 -10.96
C GLN A 65 -5.78 -1.56 -12.46
N LYS A 66 -4.75 -1.39 -13.29
CA LYS A 66 -4.81 -1.64 -14.74
C LYS A 66 -5.01 -3.11 -15.11
N LEU A 67 -4.74 -4.04 -14.18
CA LEU A 67 -5.05 -5.45 -14.37
C LEU A 67 -6.56 -5.68 -14.46
N SER A 68 -7.35 -4.90 -13.72
CA SER A 68 -8.82 -4.94 -13.76
C SER A 68 -9.38 -4.29 -15.03
N GLU A 69 -8.62 -3.40 -15.66
CA GLU A 69 -9.03 -2.67 -16.88
C GLU A 69 -8.63 -3.41 -18.16
N THR A 70 -7.56 -4.20 -18.10
CA THR A 70 -7.01 -4.90 -19.27
C THR A 70 -7.86 -6.11 -19.61
N LYS A 71 -8.66 -6.01 -20.68
CA LYS A 71 -9.52 -7.10 -21.16
C LYS A 71 -8.86 -7.99 -22.20
N SER A 72 -9.38 -9.20 -22.29
CA SER A 72 -9.13 -10.14 -23.40
C SER A 72 -9.61 -9.55 -24.74
N ILE A 73 -9.13 -10.12 -25.85
CA ILE A 73 -9.43 -9.64 -27.20
C ILE A 73 -10.94 -9.64 -27.49
N ASP A 74 -11.66 -10.61 -26.92
CA ASP A 74 -13.11 -10.78 -27.01
C ASP A 74 -13.88 -10.05 -25.89
N ASP A 75 -13.20 -9.22 -25.09
CA ASP A 75 -13.76 -8.42 -23.99
C ASP A 75 -14.53 -9.21 -22.92
N THR A 76 -14.33 -10.54 -22.84
CA THR A 76 -15.09 -11.42 -21.93
C THR A 76 -14.51 -11.50 -20.53
N VAL A 77 -13.18 -11.44 -20.41
CA VAL A 77 -12.47 -11.57 -19.13
C VAL A 77 -11.34 -10.55 -19.01
N THR A 78 -11.15 -10.00 -17.80
CA THR A 78 -10.03 -9.12 -17.44
C THR A 78 -8.77 -9.90 -17.08
N LEU A 79 -7.60 -9.24 -17.13
CA LEU A 79 -6.33 -9.85 -16.79
C LEU A 79 -6.27 -10.22 -15.31
N LEU A 80 -6.85 -9.40 -14.43
CA LEU A 80 -6.96 -9.72 -13.01
C LEU A 80 -7.84 -10.96 -12.78
N GLU A 81 -8.98 -11.07 -13.45
CA GLU A 81 -9.85 -12.25 -13.36
C GLU A 81 -9.14 -13.53 -13.83
N PHE A 82 -8.39 -13.45 -14.93
CA PHE A 82 -7.55 -14.56 -15.38
C PHE A 82 -6.46 -14.94 -14.37
N LEU A 83 -5.75 -13.94 -13.82
CA LEU A 83 -4.67 -14.17 -12.88
C LEU A 83 -5.18 -14.83 -11.60
N VAL A 84 -6.24 -14.29 -11.01
CA VAL A 84 -6.88 -14.86 -9.82
C VAL A 84 -7.35 -16.28 -10.08
N HIS A 85 -7.92 -16.57 -11.25
CA HIS A 85 -8.36 -17.92 -11.60
C HIS A 85 -7.22 -18.92 -11.70
N GLU A 86 -6.12 -18.55 -12.37
CA GLU A 86 -4.97 -19.45 -12.50
C GLU A 86 -4.23 -19.64 -11.17
N ILE A 87 -4.10 -18.58 -10.37
CA ILE A 87 -3.53 -18.68 -9.01
C ILE A 87 -4.38 -19.60 -8.14
N ARG A 88 -5.72 -19.50 -8.17
CA ARG A 88 -6.60 -20.40 -7.38
C ARG A 88 -6.43 -21.88 -7.74
N LYS A 89 -6.16 -22.19 -9.01
CA LYS A 89 -5.93 -23.56 -9.46
C LYS A 89 -4.57 -24.11 -9.04
N SER A 90 -3.54 -23.27 -9.04
CA SER A 90 -2.17 -23.69 -8.72
C SER A 90 -1.88 -23.64 -7.22
N ASP A 91 -2.26 -22.54 -6.58
CA ASP A 91 -1.91 -22.21 -5.20
C ASP A 91 -2.83 -21.11 -4.63
N SER A 92 -3.98 -21.50 -4.09
CA SER A 92 -4.96 -20.56 -3.53
C SER A 92 -4.44 -19.78 -2.33
N SER A 93 -3.41 -20.28 -1.64
CA SER A 93 -2.79 -19.60 -0.48
C SER A 93 -2.15 -18.26 -0.86
N CYS A 94 -1.76 -18.07 -2.13
CA CYS A 94 -1.22 -16.81 -2.63
C CYS A 94 -2.23 -15.64 -2.57
N LEU A 95 -3.52 -15.91 -2.37
CA LEU A 95 -4.56 -14.88 -2.26
C LEU A 95 -5.00 -14.64 -0.81
N SER A 96 -4.34 -15.23 0.19
CA SER A 96 -4.71 -15.07 1.60
C SER A 96 -4.51 -13.62 2.10
N PHE A 97 -3.56 -12.87 1.53
CA PHE A 97 -3.34 -11.46 1.90
C PHE A 97 -4.59 -10.61 1.79
N VAL A 98 -5.55 -10.96 0.92
CA VAL A 98 -6.80 -10.22 0.77
C VAL A 98 -7.58 -10.20 2.09
N CYS A 99 -7.59 -11.32 2.81
CA CYS A 99 -8.18 -11.40 4.14
C CYS A 99 -7.30 -10.72 5.18
N ASP A 100 -5.99 -10.99 5.15
CA ASP A 100 -5.03 -10.43 6.11
C ASP A 100 -5.05 -8.89 6.11
N PHE A 101 -5.26 -8.29 4.93
CA PHE A 101 -5.22 -6.84 4.73
C PHE A 101 -6.54 -6.15 5.01
N HIS A 102 -7.66 -6.89 5.02
CA HIS A 102 -9.00 -6.31 4.96
C HIS A 102 -9.27 -5.31 6.08
N ASP A 103 -9.16 -5.76 7.33
CA ASP A 103 -9.49 -4.93 8.48
C ASP A 103 -8.50 -3.76 8.62
N THR A 104 -7.20 -4.03 8.46
CA THR A 104 -6.15 -3.01 8.58
C THR A 104 -6.31 -1.89 7.55
N LEU A 105 -6.51 -2.22 6.27
CA LEU A 105 -6.66 -1.22 5.20
C LEU A 105 -8.01 -0.49 5.25
N LEU A 106 -9.03 -1.08 5.88
CA LEU A 106 -10.30 -0.40 6.15
C LEU A 106 -10.14 0.64 7.26
N HIS A 107 -9.38 0.33 8.32
CA HIS A 107 -9.09 1.29 9.38
C HIS A 107 -8.24 2.48 8.88
N THR A 108 -7.28 2.25 7.99
CA THR A 108 -6.47 3.35 7.42
C THR A 108 -7.30 4.33 6.60
N GLN A 109 -8.44 3.93 6.03
CA GLN A 109 -9.34 4.85 5.32
C GLN A 109 -9.83 6.01 6.21
N ARG A 110 -9.93 5.77 7.52
CA ARG A 110 -10.38 6.76 8.51
C ARG A 110 -9.23 7.49 9.19
N CYS A 111 -7.99 7.01 9.00
CA CYS A 111 -6.79 7.51 9.67
C CYS A 111 -5.84 8.13 8.64
N LEU A 112 -6.18 9.32 8.13
CA LEU A 112 -5.34 10.00 7.15
C LEU A 112 -4.16 10.69 7.83
N LEU A 113 -2.94 10.39 7.39
CA LEU A 113 -1.72 10.87 8.04
C LEU A 113 -1.51 12.37 7.84
N GLN A 114 -1.73 12.87 6.62
CA GLN A 114 -1.45 14.27 6.30
C GLN A 114 -2.35 15.24 7.08
N PRO A 115 -3.69 15.07 7.12
CA PRO A 115 -4.55 15.96 7.91
C PRO A 115 -4.23 15.94 9.41
N ALA A 116 -3.93 14.76 9.97
CA ALA A 116 -3.54 14.63 11.38
C ALA A 116 -2.21 15.37 11.67
N THR A 117 -1.25 15.29 10.75
CA THR A 117 0.04 15.99 10.86
C THR A 117 -0.14 17.51 10.77
N ASP A 118 -1.04 17.98 9.91
CA ASP A 118 -1.35 19.40 9.75
C ASP A 118 -2.03 19.96 11.01
N GLU A 119 -3.00 19.23 11.58
CA GLU A 119 -3.64 19.58 12.86
C GLU A 119 -2.63 19.65 14.00
N PHE A 120 -1.78 18.63 14.14
CA PHE A 120 -0.71 18.59 15.13
C PHE A 120 0.21 19.82 15.01
N ASN A 121 0.66 20.15 13.80
CA ASN A 121 1.56 21.28 13.57
C ASN A 121 0.89 22.63 13.89
N ALA A 122 -0.41 22.77 13.61
CA ALA A 122 -1.18 23.95 13.96
C ALA A 122 -1.27 24.15 15.48
N ILE A 123 -1.57 23.09 16.24
CA ILE A 123 -1.64 23.14 17.71
C ILE A 123 -0.26 23.35 18.33
N LYS A 124 0.78 22.68 17.81
CA LYS A 124 2.17 22.88 18.23
C LYS A 124 2.62 24.33 18.07
N LYS A 125 2.29 24.96 16.94
CA LYS A 125 2.58 26.37 16.69
C LYS A 125 1.87 27.27 17.70
N LYS A 126 0.55 27.09 17.88
CA LYS A 126 -0.24 27.88 18.84
C LYS A 126 0.28 27.75 20.28
N LEU A 127 0.71 26.56 20.72
CA LEU A 127 1.28 26.37 22.06
C LEU A 127 2.62 27.10 22.21
N THR A 128 3.45 27.05 21.17
CA THR A 128 4.74 27.76 21.14
C THR A 128 4.55 29.27 21.21
N GLU A 129 3.57 29.82 20.48
CA GLU A 129 3.21 31.24 20.53
C GLU A 129 2.68 31.64 21.92
N LEU A 130 1.85 30.80 22.54
CA LEU A 130 1.34 31.02 23.89
C LEU A 130 2.46 31.02 24.95
N GLN A 131 3.44 30.12 24.83
CA GLN A 131 4.60 30.10 25.71
C GLN A 131 5.38 31.43 25.64
N VAL A 132 5.63 31.95 24.43
CA VAL A 132 6.35 33.22 24.24
C VAL A 132 5.59 34.39 24.88
N GLN A 133 4.25 34.40 24.78
CA GLN A 133 3.41 35.43 25.41
C GLN A 133 3.49 35.35 26.93
N ILE A 134 3.35 34.16 27.50
CA ILE A 134 3.46 33.94 28.96
C ILE A 134 4.85 34.31 29.47
N ASP A 135 5.91 34.01 28.71
CA ASP A 135 7.28 34.37 29.07
C ASP A 135 7.53 35.89 29.12
N ALA A 136 6.79 36.66 28.34
CA ALA A 136 6.84 38.12 28.36
C ALA A 136 5.96 38.76 29.47
N ASP A 137 5.07 37.96 30.09
CA ASP A 137 4.09 38.41 31.07
C ASP A 137 4.61 38.43 32.52
N THR A 138 3.74 38.84 33.45
CA THR A 138 4.04 38.90 34.90
C THR A 138 4.28 37.52 35.52
N CYS A 139 5.05 37.46 36.63
CA CYS A 139 5.33 36.21 37.34
C CYS A 139 4.07 35.46 37.78
N GLN A 140 3.02 36.17 38.18
CA GLN A 140 1.77 35.57 38.64
C GLN A 140 1.04 34.81 37.53
N ILE A 141 1.08 35.31 36.28
CA ILE A 141 0.49 34.64 35.12
C ILE A 141 1.34 33.41 34.74
N LYS A 142 2.67 33.53 34.79
CA LYS A 142 3.59 32.41 34.55
C LYS A 142 3.30 31.24 35.49
N ASP A 143 3.19 31.52 36.79
CA ASP A 143 2.93 30.49 37.79
C ASP A 143 1.57 29.81 37.58
N GLN A 144 0.53 30.58 37.22
CA GLN A 144 -0.81 30.03 36.96
C GLN A 144 -0.88 29.18 35.68
N CYS A 145 -0.08 29.50 34.66
CA CYS A 145 -0.09 28.77 33.40
C CYS A 145 1.00 27.68 33.30
N PHE A 146 1.91 27.61 34.26
CA PHE A 146 3.09 26.73 34.20
C PHE A 146 2.72 25.27 33.94
N GLU A 147 1.83 24.70 34.77
CA GLU A 147 1.43 23.29 34.66
C GLU A 147 0.76 22.99 33.31
N PHE A 148 -0.12 23.88 32.85
CA PHE A 148 -0.78 23.75 31.56
C PHE A 148 0.22 23.69 30.40
N ILE A 149 1.19 24.59 30.38
CA ILE A 149 2.18 24.64 29.30
C ILE A 149 3.12 23.43 29.36
N GLN A 150 3.55 22.99 30.55
CA GLN A 150 4.38 21.80 30.69
C GLN A 150 3.66 20.54 30.23
N ASN A 151 2.39 20.36 30.61
CA ASN A 151 1.58 19.23 30.17
C ASN A 151 1.39 19.23 28.64
N GLY A 152 1.06 20.40 28.06
CA GLY A 152 0.93 20.54 26.61
C GLY A 152 2.22 20.24 25.84
N LYS A 153 3.37 20.68 26.38
CA LYS A 153 4.69 20.39 25.80
C LYS A 153 5.00 18.90 25.81
N CYS A 154 4.76 18.25 26.95
CA CYS A 154 4.97 16.80 27.10
C CYS A 154 4.11 16.01 26.11
N GLN A 155 2.83 16.34 25.97
CA GLN A 155 1.95 15.71 24.98
C GLN A 155 2.44 15.91 23.53
N ILE A 156 2.82 17.14 23.17
CA ILE A 156 3.37 17.43 21.84
C ILE A 156 4.65 16.63 21.56
N GLU A 157 5.53 16.50 22.55
CA GLU A 157 6.78 15.75 22.42
C GLU A 157 6.51 14.27 22.11
N ILE A 158 5.60 13.64 22.86
CA ILE A 158 5.16 12.25 22.63
C ILE A 158 4.58 12.07 21.22
N ILE A 159 3.73 12.98 20.77
CA ILE A 159 3.11 12.89 19.45
C ILE A 159 4.15 13.15 18.34
N SER A 160 5.08 14.08 18.55
CA SER A 160 6.19 14.36 17.63
C SER A 160 7.02 13.10 17.40
N GLU A 161 7.41 12.41 18.47
CA GLU A 161 8.20 11.16 18.39
C GLU A 161 7.46 10.07 17.60
N LYS A 162 6.14 9.95 17.81
CA LYS A 162 5.31 8.97 17.08
C LYS A 162 5.22 9.31 15.60
N LEU A 163 5.00 10.58 15.24
CA LEU A 163 4.97 11.02 13.84
C LEU A 163 6.32 10.85 13.13
N GLU A 164 7.43 11.13 13.80
CA GLU A 164 8.78 10.91 13.28
C GLU A 164 9.06 9.42 13.05
N THR A 165 8.63 8.57 13.98
CA THR A 165 8.71 7.10 13.83
C THR A 165 7.88 6.61 12.64
N GLN A 166 6.68 7.16 12.46
CA GLN A 166 5.82 6.85 11.32
C GLN A 166 6.43 7.32 9.98
N GLN A 167 7.09 8.48 9.98
CA GLN A 167 7.76 8.99 8.79
C GLN A 167 8.92 8.06 8.38
N ARG A 168 9.70 7.56 9.34
CA ARG A 168 10.75 6.55 9.07
C ARG A 168 10.17 5.28 8.45
N LYS A 169 9.08 4.74 9.02
CA LYS A 169 8.40 3.58 8.43
C LYS A 169 7.85 3.84 7.02
N SER A 170 7.33 5.04 6.79
CA SER A 170 6.85 5.43 5.45
C SER A 170 8.01 5.42 4.45
N GLN A 171 9.20 5.87 4.87
CA GLN A 171 10.41 5.78 4.04
C GLN A 171 10.86 4.33 3.81
N GLU A 172 10.79 3.45 4.82
CA GLU A 172 11.09 2.03 4.65
C GLU A 172 10.18 1.37 3.61
N VAL A 173 8.88 1.69 3.61
CA VAL A 173 7.92 1.24 2.58
C VAL A 173 8.31 1.79 1.20
N ALA A 174 8.69 3.08 1.13
CA ALA A 174 9.13 3.71 -0.10
C ALA A 174 10.36 3.01 -0.68
N ASP A 175 11.34 2.69 0.15
CA ASP A 175 12.58 2.01 -0.25
C ASP A 175 12.29 0.57 -0.68
N HIS A 176 11.45 -0.14 0.08
CA HIS A 176 11.06 -1.53 -0.18
C HIS A 176 10.39 -1.66 -1.57
N PHE A 177 9.45 -0.77 -1.89
CA PHE A 177 8.73 -0.78 -3.16
C PHE A 177 9.32 0.14 -4.24
N SER A 178 10.42 0.84 -3.93
CA SER A 178 11.08 1.81 -4.82
C SER A 178 10.13 2.91 -5.33
N ILE A 179 9.36 3.51 -4.42
CA ILE A 179 8.40 4.60 -4.69
C ILE A 179 9.10 5.94 -4.46
N GLU A 180 9.16 6.78 -5.49
CA GLU A 180 9.63 8.17 -5.37
C GLU A 180 8.52 9.04 -4.74
N ASN A 181 8.80 9.69 -3.60
CA ASN A 181 7.85 10.53 -2.84
C ASN A 181 6.57 9.78 -2.42
N ILE A 182 6.69 8.95 -1.38
CA ILE A 182 5.57 8.15 -0.91
C ILE A 182 4.42 9.00 -0.33
N ASN A 183 3.21 8.72 -0.79
CA ASN A 183 1.97 9.05 -0.09
C ASN A 183 1.36 7.74 0.42
N VAL A 184 1.50 7.46 1.72
CA VAL A 184 1.03 6.20 2.31
C VAL A 184 -0.49 6.06 2.26
N ASP A 185 -1.24 7.16 2.35
CA ASP A 185 -2.70 7.13 2.29
C ASP A 185 -3.18 6.69 0.90
N GLU A 186 -2.56 7.22 -0.16
CA GLU A 186 -2.87 6.79 -1.54
C GLU A 186 -2.41 5.36 -1.81
N LEU A 187 -1.24 4.95 -1.29
CA LEU A 187 -0.77 3.57 -1.40
C LEU A 187 -1.74 2.58 -0.75
N PHE A 188 -2.19 2.87 0.47
CA PHE A 188 -3.17 2.03 1.17
C PHE A 188 -4.51 1.98 0.44
N LYS A 189 -4.93 3.09 -0.16
CA LYS A 189 -6.12 3.13 -1.01
C LYS A 189 -5.96 2.22 -2.24
N CYS A 190 -4.84 2.29 -2.97
CA CYS A 190 -4.56 1.41 -4.09
C CYS A 190 -4.61 -0.08 -3.67
N CYS A 191 -3.94 -0.43 -2.56
CA CYS A 191 -3.93 -1.79 -2.04
C CYS A 191 -5.33 -2.27 -1.64
N ARG A 192 -6.14 -1.41 -1.00
CA ARG A 192 -7.51 -1.74 -0.58
C ARG A 192 -8.40 -2.02 -1.78
N GLU A 193 -8.40 -1.15 -2.78
CA GLU A 193 -9.20 -1.31 -4.00
C GLU A 193 -8.81 -2.59 -4.76
N MET A 194 -7.52 -2.92 -4.77
CA MET A 194 -7.04 -4.20 -5.31
C MET A 194 -7.60 -5.39 -4.52
N CYS A 195 -7.50 -5.38 -3.18
CA CYS A 195 -8.05 -6.44 -2.35
C CYS A 195 -9.56 -6.63 -2.58
N GLU A 196 -10.33 -5.55 -2.65
CA GLU A 196 -11.76 -5.59 -2.95
C GLU A 196 -12.05 -6.19 -4.33
N ASN A 197 -11.27 -5.83 -5.33
CA ASN A 197 -11.42 -6.39 -6.68
C ASN A 197 -11.13 -7.89 -6.70
N ILE A 198 -10.08 -8.35 -6.01
CA ILE A 198 -9.74 -9.77 -5.91
C ILE A 198 -10.84 -10.54 -5.16
N ASP A 199 -11.34 -10.01 -4.04
CA ASP A 199 -12.44 -10.64 -3.28
C ASP A 199 -13.72 -10.77 -4.13
N LYS A 200 -14.10 -9.71 -4.87
CA LYS A 200 -15.23 -9.74 -5.81
C LYS A 200 -15.05 -10.85 -6.87
N ILE A 201 -13.84 -11.00 -7.42
CA ILE A 201 -13.52 -12.05 -8.39
C ILE A 201 -13.58 -13.43 -7.73
N GLN A 202 -13.04 -13.59 -6.52
CA GLN A 202 -13.08 -14.85 -5.79
C GLN A 202 -14.51 -15.32 -5.53
N LYS A 203 -15.41 -14.40 -5.15
CA LYS A 203 -16.84 -14.67 -4.98
C LYS A 203 -17.53 -15.06 -6.29
N LYS A 204 -17.27 -14.34 -7.39
CA LYS A 204 -17.81 -14.69 -8.73
C LYS A 204 -17.39 -16.08 -9.19
N VAL A 205 -16.11 -16.42 -9.01
CA VAL A 205 -15.55 -17.73 -9.40
C VAL A 205 -16.11 -18.85 -8.52
N ALA A 206 -16.36 -18.62 -7.23
CA ALA A 206 -17.00 -19.61 -6.36
C ALA A 206 -18.45 -19.94 -6.78
N ASN A 207 -19.17 -18.94 -7.30
CA ASN A 207 -20.57 -19.10 -7.73
C ASN A 207 -20.71 -19.66 -9.16
N THR A 208 -19.62 -19.75 -9.93
CA THR A 208 -19.64 -20.16 -11.34
C THR A 208 -18.95 -21.51 -11.50
N ASN A 209 -19.73 -22.60 -11.64
CA ASN A 209 -19.21 -23.97 -11.74
C ASN A 209 -18.66 -24.34 -13.14
N ASN A 210 -18.17 -23.36 -13.92
CA ASN A 210 -17.93 -23.53 -15.36
C ASN A 210 -16.48 -23.27 -15.80
N ASN A 211 -16.09 -24.03 -16.83
CA ASN A 211 -14.85 -23.94 -17.57
C ASN A 211 -14.55 -22.49 -18.01
N PHE A 212 -13.60 -21.84 -17.33
CA PHE A 212 -13.07 -20.54 -17.73
C PHE A 212 -12.54 -20.60 -19.17
N LYS A 213 -13.15 -19.83 -20.08
CA LYS A 213 -12.71 -19.73 -21.47
C LYS A 213 -11.40 -18.97 -21.51
N ARG A 214 -10.35 -19.61 -22.05
CA ARG A 214 -9.02 -19.01 -22.14
C ARG A 214 -8.96 -18.09 -23.37
N GLY A 215 -9.07 -16.78 -23.19
CA GLY A 215 -8.89 -15.76 -24.24
C GLY A 215 -7.45 -15.23 -24.31
N GLY A 216 -7.04 -14.70 -25.48
CA GLY A 216 -5.81 -13.93 -25.60
C GLY A 216 -6.01 -12.50 -25.09
N PHE A 217 -4.99 -11.87 -24.52
CA PHE A 217 -5.04 -10.49 -24.02
C PHE A 217 -4.37 -9.53 -25.01
N ARG A 218 -4.92 -8.31 -25.15
CA ARG A 218 -4.26 -7.26 -25.94
C ARG A 218 -2.95 -6.87 -25.25
N ALA A 219 -1.86 -6.83 -26.00
CA ALA A 219 -0.52 -6.62 -25.44
C ALA A 219 -0.26 -5.15 -25.09
N THR A 220 -0.58 -4.71 -23.87
CA THR A 220 0.06 -3.56 -23.21
C THR A 220 -0.28 -3.50 -21.72
N MET A 221 0.69 -3.80 -20.85
CA MET A 221 0.71 -3.30 -19.47
C MET A 221 1.73 -2.17 -19.39
N PRO A 222 1.41 -0.99 -18.86
CA PRO A 222 2.41 0.06 -18.67
C PRO A 222 3.39 -0.34 -17.58
N CYS A 223 4.65 -0.54 -17.96
CA CYS A 223 5.76 -0.80 -17.05
C CYS A 223 6.52 0.50 -16.79
N LEU A 224 6.94 0.73 -15.55
CA LEU A 224 7.87 1.81 -15.22
C LEU A 224 9.32 1.35 -15.41
N ARG A 225 10.14 2.28 -15.89
CA ARG A 225 11.58 2.11 -16.11
C ARG A 225 12.31 2.38 -14.80
N ARG A 226 13.20 1.48 -14.37
CA ARG A 226 14.13 1.74 -13.27
C ARG A 226 15.33 2.56 -13.77
N LYS A 227 15.70 3.62 -13.05
CA LYS A 227 17.11 3.99 -12.85
C LYS A 227 17.50 3.39 -11.49
N SER A 228 18.58 2.61 -11.48
CA SER A 228 19.28 1.98 -10.33
C SER A 228 18.63 0.82 -9.55
N THR A 229 19.49 -0.22 -9.45
CA THR A 229 19.62 -1.40 -8.55
C THR A 229 18.45 -2.37 -8.36
N PRO A 230 18.69 -3.70 -8.44
CA PRO A 230 17.66 -4.71 -8.22
C PRO A 230 17.32 -4.83 -6.74
N THR A 231 16.03 -4.80 -6.41
CA THR A 231 15.55 -5.34 -5.14
C THR A 231 15.81 -6.84 -5.21
N ASN A 232 16.52 -7.40 -4.24
CA ASN A 232 16.61 -8.84 -4.02
C ASN A 232 15.22 -9.33 -3.59
N ILE A 233 14.30 -9.48 -4.54
CA ILE A 233 13.18 -10.40 -4.40
C ILE A 233 13.85 -11.77 -4.43
N GLY A 234 14.09 -12.33 -3.25
CA GLY A 234 14.92 -13.51 -3.05
C GLY A 234 14.56 -14.62 -4.02
N GLN A 235 15.59 -15.15 -4.68
CA GLN A 235 15.53 -16.43 -5.39
C GLN A 235 15.24 -17.53 -4.37
N THR A 236 13.98 -17.73 -4.02
CA THR A 236 13.52 -18.86 -3.23
C THR A 236 12.63 -19.74 -4.10
N ALA A 237 12.68 -21.05 -3.81
CA ALA A 237 12.33 -22.23 -4.59
C ALA A 237 10.91 -22.33 -5.21
N LYS A 238 10.14 -21.24 -5.30
CA LYS A 238 8.79 -21.16 -5.88
C LYS A 238 8.76 -20.95 -7.41
N ASP A 239 9.93 -20.83 -8.06
CA ASP A 239 10.02 -20.58 -9.50
C ASP A 239 9.40 -21.68 -10.37
N ASN A 240 9.31 -22.94 -9.92
CA ASN A 240 8.72 -24.02 -10.72
C ASN A 240 7.21 -23.83 -11.01
N ARG A 241 6.44 -23.28 -10.06
CA ARG A 241 4.98 -23.04 -10.25
C ARG A 241 4.70 -21.82 -11.13
N LEU A 242 5.52 -20.78 -10.99
CA LEU A 242 5.52 -19.64 -11.91
C LEU A 242 5.94 -20.05 -13.32
N GLN A 243 6.97 -20.88 -13.43
CA GLN A 243 7.39 -21.48 -14.70
C GLN A 243 6.28 -22.32 -15.32
N GLU A 244 5.43 -23.02 -14.56
CA GLU A 244 4.26 -23.73 -15.11
C GLU A 244 3.21 -22.79 -15.70
N ILE A 245 2.85 -21.70 -15.01
CA ILE A 245 1.89 -20.70 -15.51
C ILE A 245 2.46 -20.02 -16.77
N LEU A 246 3.75 -19.67 -16.76
CA LEU A 246 4.46 -19.11 -17.90
C LEU A 246 4.65 -20.11 -19.05
N ALA A 247 4.91 -21.40 -18.76
CA ALA A 247 5.07 -22.45 -19.75
C ALA A 247 3.74 -22.81 -20.41
N LYS A 248 2.63 -22.78 -19.67
CA LYS A 248 1.27 -22.92 -20.23
C LYS A 248 0.93 -21.77 -21.19
N GLN A 249 1.46 -20.57 -20.94
CA GLN A 249 1.35 -19.44 -21.87
C GLN A 249 2.31 -19.58 -23.07
N LYS A 250 3.56 -20.01 -22.86
CA LYS A 250 4.58 -20.19 -23.91
C LYS A 250 4.20 -21.25 -24.94
N ARG A 251 3.73 -22.43 -24.52
CA ARG A 251 3.29 -23.50 -25.44
C ARG A 251 2.16 -23.05 -26.39
N ARG A 252 1.44 -21.98 -26.04
CA ARG A 252 0.29 -21.46 -26.79
C ARG A 252 0.63 -20.40 -27.84
N CYS A 253 1.61 -19.53 -27.58
CA CYS A 253 2.11 -18.62 -28.61
C CYS A 253 2.74 -19.40 -29.78
N ASP A 254 3.41 -20.51 -29.47
CA ASP A 254 4.04 -21.39 -30.46
C ASP A 254 3.01 -22.24 -31.23
N SER A 255 1.73 -22.27 -30.82
CA SER A 255 0.64 -23.01 -31.49
C SER A 255 -0.23 -22.15 -32.40
N ILE A 256 0.03 -20.83 -32.47
CA ILE A 256 -0.72 -19.85 -33.28
C ILE A 256 0.23 -19.14 -34.27
N SER A 257 1.50 -19.54 -34.33
CA SER A 257 2.44 -19.16 -35.40
C SER A 257 2.51 -20.26 -36.46
#